data_AF-A0A1F9XC05-F1
#
_entry.id   AF-A0A1F9XC05-F1
#
_cell.length_a   1.000
_cell.length_b   1.000
_cell.length_c   1.000
_cell.angle_alpha   90.00
_cell.angle_beta   90.00
_cell.angle_gamma   90.00
#
_symmetry.space_group_name_H-M   'P 1'
#
loop_
_entity.id
_entity.type
_entity.pdbx_description
1 polymer ?
#
loop_
_entity_poly.entity_id
_entity_poly.type
_entity_poly.pdbx_seq_one_letter_code
_entity_poly.pdbx_strand_id
1 'polypeptide(L)'
;MNGIFKNLTLTAVLLSFSISTYAAGAPEADEALPENSVFIQQALARANDPATREAAVESLLANIENYQETQDNKGPYENNLKARLKAIDSIWTLGEIGDPRLMGKLSKFYSEADDVVKMNLIISMGKLKKNQKSGPYIFDIAASAQENAVVRAVAFEMLEHIGYPSTVIDLTPSRNAGIEKGDMIYTGGIVGTIGSWGNPDLPVGHAGLFAGTEIKNGRINVIITDCVPNNFKPGGVRNIYSWKNFTHQYMYPYYGNRTTTPKPTAEQRERLAKLGLELGAKGLRYSNTHFSQKGPLLFDCVGYIEYIYEQIGLNPTDDSYEYGAGWPLTPWEQFAATKPNTPAPGVIMLPNNGNIIVPSQAIITRGFGSLTGAFGGKAVQAPEVNTNIQPELLN
;
A
#
# COMPACT_ATOMS: atom_id res chain seq x y z
N MET A 1 -8.26 -14.18 -28.76
CA MET A 1 -9.57 -13.53 -28.47
C MET A 1 -9.72 -12.94 -27.05
N ASN A 2 -8.70 -12.95 -26.18
CA ASN A 2 -8.81 -12.45 -24.79
C ASN A 2 -8.60 -10.94 -24.56
N GLY A 3 -8.12 -10.19 -25.57
CA GLY A 3 -7.82 -8.75 -25.41
C GLY A 3 -9.07 -7.85 -25.46
N ILE A 4 -10.07 -8.22 -26.27
CA ILE A 4 -11.28 -7.41 -26.49
C ILE A 4 -12.20 -7.44 -25.26
N PHE A 5 -12.32 -8.59 -24.59
CA PHE A 5 -13.13 -8.73 -23.37
C PHE A 5 -12.60 -7.94 -22.17
N LYS A 6 -11.27 -7.78 -22.02
CA LYS A 6 -10.69 -6.98 -20.92
C LYS A 6 -10.99 -5.49 -21.06
N ASN A 7 -10.94 -4.95 -22.28
CA ASN A 7 -11.34 -3.57 -22.53
C ASN A 7 -12.84 -3.36 -22.30
N LEU A 8 -13.68 -4.34 -22.67
CA LEU A 8 -15.12 -4.32 -22.35
C LEU A 8 -15.40 -4.30 -20.85
N THR A 9 -14.60 -4.98 -20.02
CA THR A 9 -14.75 -4.92 -18.56
C THR A 9 -14.39 -3.54 -18.01
N LEU A 10 -13.30 -2.91 -18.47
CA LEU A 10 -12.93 -1.56 -18.04
C LEU A 10 -13.96 -0.51 -18.49
N THR A 11 -14.42 -0.62 -19.75
CA THR A 11 -15.49 0.24 -20.28
C THR A 11 -16.80 -0.01 -19.54
N ALA A 12 -17.15 -1.25 -19.20
CA ALA A 12 -18.36 -1.58 -18.46
C ALA A 12 -18.30 -1.11 -17.00
N VAL A 13 -17.13 -1.15 -16.35
CA VAL A 13 -16.92 -0.55 -15.03
C VAL A 13 -17.16 0.96 -15.12
N LEU A 14 -16.51 1.66 -16.05
CA LEU A 14 -16.73 3.09 -16.28
C LEU A 14 -18.19 3.42 -16.65
N LEU A 15 -18.84 2.62 -17.51
CA LEU A 15 -20.26 2.79 -17.87
C LEU A 15 -21.19 2.50 -16.70
N SER A 16 -20.89 1.51 -15.87
CA SER A 16 -21.72 1.17 -14.70
C SER A 16 -21.69 2.27 -13.64
N PHE A 17 -20.57 3.00 -13.53
CA PHE A 17 -20.51 4.25 -12.75
C PHE A 17 -21.41 5.33 -13.35
N SER A 18 -21.48 5.47 -14.68
CA SER A 18 -22.35 6.45 -15.35
C SER A 18 -23.84 6.09 -15.37
N ILE A 19 -24.19 4.80 -15.32
CA ILE A 19 -25.58 4.33 -15.38
C ILE A 19 -26.23 4.31 -13.99
N SER A 20 -25.44 4.05 -12.94
CA SER A 20 -25.95 4.06 -11.55
C SER A 20 -26.36 5.46 -11.09
N THR A 21 -25.66 6.50 -11.57
CA THR A 21 -26.07 7.91 -11.36
C THR A 21 -27.33 8.30 -12.14
N TYR A 22 -27.62 7.62 -13.26
CA TYR A 22 -28.83 7.88 -14.05
C TYR A 22 -30.11 7.29 -13.44
N ALA A 23 -30.00 6.21 -12.66
CA ALA A 23 -31.14 5.52 -12.07
C ALA A 23 -31.67 6.18 -10.78
N ALA A 24 -30.91 7.09 -10.16
CA ALA A 24 -31.26 7.77 -8.91
C ALA A 24 -31.89 9.16 -9.10
N GLY A 25 -32.20 9.55 -10.34
CA GLY A 25 -32.49 10.94 -10.70
C GLY A 25 -31.17 11.65 -10.98
N ALA A 26 -31.05 12.26 -12.16
CA ALA A 26 -29.82 12.90 -12.59
C ALA A 26 -29.36 13.94 -11.55
N PRO A 27 -28.15 13.82 -10.98
CA PRO A 27 -27.58 14.92 -10.22
C PRO A 27 -27.46 16.14 -11.15
N GLU A 28 -27.66 17.33 -10.61
CA GLU A 28 -27.46 18.59 -11.33
C GLU A 28 -26.06 18.61 -11.97
N ALA A 29 -25.95 19.25 -13.14
CA ALA A 29 -24.88 19.07 -14.12
C ALA A 29 -23.47 19.56 -13.73
N ASP A 30 -23.14 19.68 -12.44
CA ASP A 30 -21.88 20.28 -11.96
C ASP A 30 -21.15 19.46 -10.87
N GLU A 31 -21.48 18.18 -10.64
CA GLU A 31 -20.63 17.34 -9.78
C GLU A 31 -19.29 17.06 -10.47
N ALA A 32 -18.26 17.80 -10.06
CA ALA A 32 -16.90 17.63 -10.52
C ALA A 32 -16.43 16.19 -10.28
N LEU A 33 -16.10 15.47 -11.36
CA LEU A 33 -15.48 14.16 -11.27
C LEU A 33 -14.20 14.23 -10.42
N PRO A 34 -13.85 13.17 -9.65
CA PRO A 34 -12.57 13.10 -8.98
C PRO A 34 -11.42 13.40 -9.95
N GLU A 35 -10.45 14.20 -9.52
CA GLU A 35 -9.33 14.66 -10.35
C GLU A 35 -8.62 13.50 -11.07
N ASN A 36 -8.42 12.38 -10.38
CA ASN A 36 -7.79 11.18 -10.94
C ASN A 36 -8.65 10.50 -12.03
N SER A 37 -9.97 10.54 -11.91
CA SER A 37 -10.88 10.05 -12.96
C SER A 37 -10.75 10.90 -14.22
N VAL A 38 -10.55 12.21 -14.08
CA VAL A 38 -10.26 13.12 -15.20
C VAL A 38 -8.92 12.74 -15.85
N PHE A 39 -7.87 12.48 -15.07
CA PHE A 39 -6.58 12.04 -15.62
C PHE A 39 -6.66 10.67 -16.34
N ILE A 40 -7.40 9.72 -15.78
CA ILE A 40 -7.67 8.43 -16.44
C ILE A 40 -8.38 8.66 -17.78
N GLN A 41 -9.45 9.46 -17.79
CA GLN A 41 -10.18 9.77 -19.01
C GLN A 41 -9.28 10.49 -20.02
N GLN A 42 -8.47 11.45 -19.61
CA GLN A 42 -7.52 12.14 -20.49
C GLN A 42 -6.48 11.16 -21.08
N ALA A 43 -5.96 10.25 -20.26
CA ALA A 43 -4.97 9.26 -20.67
C ALA A 43 -5.53 8.12 -21.55
N LEU A 44 -6.83 7.80 -21.41
CA LEU A 44 -7.52 6.70 -22.12
C LEU A 44 -8.36 7.18 -23.33
N ALA A 45 -9.17 8.23 -23.17
CA ALA A 45 -10.12 8.70 -24.18
C ALA A 45 -9.44 9.31 -25.41
N ARG A 46 -8.16 9.69 -25.29
CA ARG A 46 -7.39 10.30 -26.36
C ARG A 46 -6.15 9.50 -26.70
N ALA A 47 -6.31 8.19 -26.91
CA ALA A 47 -5.27 7.36 -27.53
C ALA A 47 -4.76 7.91 -28.89
N ASN A 48 -5.41 8.95 -29.46
CA ASN A 48 -4.99 9.66 -30.67
C ASN A 48 -4.22 10.97 -30.43
N ASP A 49 -4.13 11.51 -29.21
CA ASP A 49 -3.33 12.71 -28.91
C ASP A 49 -2.26 12.42 -27.84
N PRO A 50 -1.01 12.12 -28.27
CA PRO A 50 0.10 11.85 -27.38
C PRO A 50 0.39 12.97 -26.37
N ALA A 51 0.14 14.24 -26.73
CA ALA A 51 0.46 15.38 -25.86
C ALA A 51 -0.48 15.43 -24.64
N THR A 52 -1.78 15.22 -24.84
CA THR A 52 -2.74 15.15 -23.71
C THR A 52 -2.40 13.99 -22.77
N ARG A 53 -2.04 12.82 -23.32
CA ARG A 53 -1.65 11.66 -22.50
C ARG A 53 -0.40 11.94 -21.67
N GLU A 54 0.62 12.53 -22.28
CA GLU A 54 1.88 12.84 -21.58
C GLU A 54 1.65 13.86 -20.47
N ALA A 55 0.85 14.91 -20.70
CA ALA A 55 0.50 15.88 -19.66
C ALA A 55 -0.24 15.26 -18.46
N ALA A 56 -1.16 14.31 -18.71
CA ALA A 56 -1.84 13.58 -17.64
C ALA A 56 -0.86 12.70 -16.84
N VAL A 57 0.05 12.00 -17.53
CA VAL A 57 1.10 11.20 -16.89
C VAL A 57 2.02 12.07 -16.02
N GLU A 58 2.49 13.20 -16.53
CA GLU A 58 3.34 14.12 -15.78
C GLU A 58 2.63 14.68 -14.54
N SER A 59 1.34 15.01 -14.65
CA SER A 59 0.54 15.47 -13.49
C SER A 59 0.44 14.41 -12.40
N LEU A 60 0.26 13.14 -12.78
CA LEU A 60 0.21 12.02 -11.85
C LEU A 60 1.57 11.74 -11.21
N LEU A 61 2.67 11.83 -11.98
CA LEU A 61 4.03 11.72 -11.45
C LEU A 61 4.34 12.83 -10.45
N ALA A 62 3.94 14.07 -10.75
CA ALA A 62 4.13 15.22 -9.88
C ALA A 62 3.41 15.05 -8.53
N ASN A 63 2.23 14.44 -8.48
CA ASN A 63 1.55 14.14 -7.21
C ASN A 63 2.39 13.22 -6.31
N ILE A 64 3.11 12.26 -6.90
CA ILE A 64 3.97 11.32 -6.16
C ILE A 64 5.25 12.03 -5.71
N GLU A 65 5.89 12.78 -6.61
CA GLU A 65 7.10 13.57 -6.31
C GLU A 65 6.84 14.57 -5.18
N ASN A 66 5.77 15.37 -5.28
CA ASN A 66 5.38 16.33 -4.24
C ASN A 66 5.14 15.66 -2.88
N TYR A 67 4.53 14.47 -2.87
CA TYR A 67 4.33 13.71 -1.64
C TYR A 67 5.67 13.25 -1.03
N GLN A 68 6.58 12.72 -1.83
CA GLN A 68 7.86 12.17 -1.34
C GLN A 68 8.90 13.24 -0.96
N GLU A 69 8.87 14.40 -1.60
CA GLU A 69 9.85 15.49 -1.36
C GLU A 69 9.61 16.23 -0.04
N THR A 70 8.37 16.27 0.44
CA THR A 70 8.04 16.98 1.67
C THR A 70 8.65 16.24 2.88
N GLN A 71 9.58 16.86 3.60
CA GLN A 71 10.25 16.26 4.76
C GLN A 71 9.27 15.84 5.86
N ASP A 72 8.17 16.59 6.01
CA ASP A 72 7.09 16.23 6.94
C ASP A 72 6.41 14.91 6.54
N ASN A 73 6.47 14.49 5.27
CA ASN A 73 5.88 13.21 4.83
C ASN A 73 6.78 11.99 5.07
N LYS A 74 7.97 12.17 5.67
CA LYS A 74 8.88 11.08 6.07
C LYS A 74 8.69 10.63 7.53
N GLY A 75 7.74 11.24 8.25
CA GLY A 75 7.36 10.86 9.60
C GLY A 75 6.47 9.61 9.67
N PRO A 76 5.94 9.26 10.86
CA PRO A 76 4.88 8.26 10.94
C PRO A 76 3.74 8.64 9.98
N TYR A 77 3.12 7.65 9.33
CA TYR A 77 2.06 7.82 8.33
C TYR A 77 1.14 9.01 8.71
N GLU A 78 0.71 9.81 7.73
CA GLU A 78 -0.39 10.80 7.82
C GLU A 78 -0.08 12.29 8.02
N ASN A 79 1.18 12.74 8.13
CA ASN A 79 1.44 14.19 8.29
C ASN A 79 0.78 15.06 7.19
N ASN A 80 0.62 14.51 5.99
CA ASN A 80 -0.28 15.04 4.96
C ASN A 80 -1.11 13.91 4.32
N LEU A 81 -2.14 13.45 5.04
CA LEU A 81 -3.03 12.37 4.57
C LEU A 81 -3.61 12.66 3.17
N LYS A 82 -4.06 13.90 2.90
CA LYS A 82 -4.62 14.25 1.59
C LYS A 82 -3.60 14.06 0.46
N ALA A 83 -2.37 14.55 0.62
CA ALA A 83 -1.31 14.35 -0.37
C ALA A 83 -0.94 12.87 -0.52
N ARG A 84 -0.92 12.11 0.58
CA ARG A 84 -0.65 10.67 0.56
C ARG A 84 -1.69 9.89 -0.24
N LEU A 85 -2.97 10.11 0.02
CA LEU A 85 -4.06 9.47 -0.73
C LEU A 85 -3.99 9.84 -2.21
N LYS A 86 -3.74 11.12 -2.51
CA LYS A 86 -3.54 11.59 -3.89
C LYS A 86 -2.36 10.88 -4.59
N ALA A 87 -1.25 10.67 -3.89
CA ALA A 87 -0.10 9.94 -4.43
C ALA A 87 -0.41 8.45 -4.66
N ILE A 88 -1.10 7.79 -3.72
CA ILE A 88 -1.53 6.39 -3.86
C ILE A 88 -2.43 6.21 -5.09
N ASP A 89 -3.43 7.08 -5.24
CA ASP A 89 -4.33 7.05 -6.40
C ASP A 89 -3.61 7.36 -7.71
N SER A 90 -2.61 8.25 -7.67
CA SER A 90 -1.79 8.56 -8.85
C SER A 90 -0.95 7.36 -9.26
N ILE A 91 -0.31 6.67 -8.31
CA ILE A 91 0.43 5.42 -8.54
C ILE A 91 -0.49 4.37 -9.17
N TRP A 92 -1.69 4.21 -8.62
CA TRP A 92 -2.69 3.30 -9.14
C TRP A 92 -3.07 3.60 -10.58
N THR A 93 -3.40 4.87 -10.84
CA THR A 93 -3.78 5.39 -12.15
C THR A 93 -2.69 5.17 -13.19
N LEU A 94 -1.43 5.41 -12.85
CA LEU A 94 -0.29 5.13 -13.72
C LEU A 94 -0.20 3.64 -14.11
N GLY A 95 -0.57 2.75 -13.19
CA GLY A 95 -0.66 1.31 -13.45
C GLY A 95 -1.76 0.96 -14.46
N GLU A 96 -2.95 1.55 -14.30
CA GLU A 96 -4.08 1.37 -15.24
C GLU A 96 -3.78 1.92 -16.65
N ILE A 97 -3.08 3.06 -16.71
CA ILE A 97 -2.57 3.64 -17.95
C ILE A 97 -1.64 2.63 -18.67
N GLY A 98 -0.86 1.87 -17.90
CA GLY A 98 -0.10 0.72 -18.35
C GLY A 98 1.07 1.06 -19.28
N ASP A 99 1.65 2.27 -19.16
CA ASP A 99 2.73 2.73 -20.01
C ASP A 99 4.09 2.11 -19.59
N PRO A 100 4.73 1.27 -20.43
CA PRO A 100 5.98 0.61 -20.04
C PRO A 100 7.15 1.58 -19.82
N ARG A 101 7.07 2.83 -20.31
CA ARG A 101 8.10 3.86 -20.09
C ARG A 101 8.22 4.27 -18.61
N LEU A 102 7.17 4.06 -17.82
CA LEU A 102 7.08 4.50 -16.43
C LEU A 102 7.93 3.69 -15.44
N MET A 103 8.43 2.51 -15.83
CA MET A 103 9.14 1.62 -14.90
C MET A 103 10.33 2.28 -14.21
N GLY A 104 11.09 3.13 -14.92
CA GLY A 104 12.22 3.85 -14.34
C GLY A 104 11.82 4.84 -13.25
N LYS A 105 10.71 5.56 -13.45
CA LYS A 105 10.18 6.51 -12.46
C LYS A 105 9.57 5.79 -11.26
N LEU A 106 8.74 4.76 -11.49
CA LEU A 106 8.11 3.99 -10.41
C LEU A 106 9.15 3.28 -9.53
N SER A 107 10.22 2.74 -10.13
CA SER A 107 11.30 2.08 -9.36
C SER A 107 12.09 3.06 -8.51
N LYS A 108 12.31 4.29 -8.99
CA LYS A 108 12.88 5.37 -8.16
C LYS A 108 11.99 5.65 -6.96
N PHE A 109 10.69 5.90 -7.17
CA PHE A 109 9.75 6.18 -6.07
C PHE A 109 9.71 5.05 -5.04
N TYR A 110 9.87 3.80 -5.48
CA TYR A 110 9.86 2.64 -4.60
C TYR A 110 10.98 2.68 -3.55
N SER A 111 12.18 3.11 -3.94
CA SER A 111 13.33 3.17 -3.01
C SER A 111 13.18 4.18 -1.87
N GLU A 112 12.31 5.17 -2.05
CA GLU A 112 12.09 6.28 -1.11
C GLU A 112 10.76 6.13 -0.35
N ALA A 113 9.98 5.10 -0.67
CA ALA A 113 8.63 4.90 -0.18
C ALA A 113 8.57 4.05 1.11
N ASP A 114 7.54 4.31 1.92
CA ASP A 114 7.12 3.39 2.98
C ASP A 114 6.35 2.18 2.41
N ASP A 115 6.10 1.18 3.25
CA ASP A 115 5.47 -0.09 2.87
C ASP A 115 4.14 0.06 2.11
N VAL A 116 3.25 0.97 2.51
CA VAL A 116 1.94 1.12 1.84
C VAL A 116 2.14 1.65 0.43
N VAL A 117 2.98 2.66 0.26
CA VAL A 117 3.30 3.24 -1.05
C VAL A 117 4.07 2.22 -1.91
N LYS A 118 5.01 1.47 -1.33
CA LYS A 118 5.72 0.37 -1.98
C LYS A 118 4.78 -0.70 -2.52
N MET A 119 3.79 -1.14 -1.74
CA MET A 119 2.80 -2.13 -2.18
C MET A 119 2.02 -1.64 -3.40
N ASN A 120 1.55 -0.39 -3.40
CA ASN A 120 0.84 0.18 -4.55
C ASN A 120 1.77 0.34 -5.77
N LEU A 121 3.03 0.74 -5.57
CA LEU A 121 4.03 0.83 -6.64
C LEU A 121 4.30 -0.53 -7.29
N ILE A 122 4.44 -1.60 -6.50
CA ILE A 122 4.62 -2.97 -7.03
C ILE A 122 3.40 -3.37 -7.88
N ILE A 123 2.19 -3.12 -7.40
CA ILE A 123 0.96 -3.42 -8.16
C ILE A 123 0.94 -2.64 -9.47
N SER A 124 1.24 -1.34 -9.42
CA SER A 124 1.32 -0.46 -10.60
C SER A 124 2.36 -0.96 -11.62
N MET A 125 3.56 -1.32 -11.17
CA MET A 125 4.62 -1.90 -12.02
C MET A 125 4.20 -3.20 -12.70
N GLY A 126 3.47 -4.07 -12.00
CA GLY A 126 2.95 -5.31 -12.56
C GLY A 126 1.80 -5.11 -13.55
N LYS A 127 1.13 -3.95 -13.54
CA LYS A 127 0.10 -3.58 -14.53
C LYS A 127 0.66 -2.96 -15.81
N LEU A 128 1.93 -2.55 -15.83
CA LEU A 128 2.56 -1.98 -17.03
C LEU A 128 2.55 -2.99 -18.20
N LYS A 129 1.95 -2.61 -19.33
CA LYS A 129 1.71 -3.53 -20.45
C LYS A 129 3.03 -3.89 -21.13
N LYS A 130 3.26 -5.20 -21.34
CA LYS A 130 4.42 -5.75 -22.06
C LYS A 130 5.78 -5.26 -21.52
N ASN A 131 5.86 -4.94 -20.22
CA ASN A 131 7.10 -4.47 -19.62
C ASN A 131 7.97 -5.65 -19.17
N GLN A 132 9.01 -5.95 -19.95
CA GLN A 132 9.95 -7.04 -19.63
C GLN A 132 10.81 -6.77 -18.40
N LYS A 133 10.90 -5.51 -17.93
CA LYS A 133 11.69 -5.14 -16.75
C LYS A 133 10.93 -5.33 -15.44
N SER A 134 9.59 -5.34 -15.47
CA SER A 134 8.77 -5.49 -14.26
C SER A 134 9.02 -6.83 -13.56
N GLY A 135 9.11 -7.93 -14.32
CA GLY A 135 9.34 -9.28 -13.77
C GLY A 135 10.61 -9.39 -12.92
N PRO A 136 11.81 -9.17 -13.51
CA PRO A 136 13.06 -9.21 -12.78
C PRO A 136 13.09 -8.28 -11.56
N TYR A 137 12.63 -7.04 -11.71
CA TYR A 137 12.64 -6.07 -10.61
C TYR A 137 11.74 -6.48 -9.43
N ILE A 138 10.52 -6.94 -9.72
CA ILE A 138 9.60 -7.41 -8.67
C ILE A 138 10.11 -8.72 -8.04
N PHE A 139 10.81 -9.56 -8.81
CA PHE A 139 11.44 -10.78 -8.29
C PHE A 139 12.53 -10.47 -7.26
N ASP A 140 13.38 -9.47 -7.54
CA ASP A 140 14.41 -9.02 -6.59
C ASP A 140 13.78 -8.54 -5.27
N ILE A 141 12.67 -7.81 -5.34
CA ILE A 141 11.89 -7.42 -4.16
C ILE A 141 11.37 -8.64 -3.41
N ALA A 142 10.72 -9.58 -4.10
CA ALA A 142 10.15 -10.78 -3.47
C ALA A 142 11.23 -11.64 -2.79
N ALA A 143 12.42 -11.74 -3.39
CA ALA A 143 13.55 -12.49 -2.87
C ALA A 143 14.30 -11.78 -1.71
N SER A 144 14.18 -10.46 -1.58
CA SER A 144 14.94 -9.67 -0.60
C SER A 144 14.45 -9.88 0.84
N ALA A 145 15.29 -10.46 1.70
CA ALA A 145 15.01 -10.56 3.14
C ALA A 145 15.01 -9.20 3.87
N GLN A 146 15.53 -8.14 3.23
CA GLN A 146 15.50 -6.78 3.77
C GLN A 146 14.12 -6.12 3.63
N GLU A 147 13.27 -6.64 2.73
CA GLU A 147 11.91 -6.15 2.56
C GLU A 147 10.95 -6.77 3.58
N ASN A 148 9.94 -5.99 3.96
CA ASN A 148 8.92 -6.43 4.90
C ASN A 148 8.03 -7.52 4.29
N ALA A 149 7.54 -8.43 5.12
CA ALA A 149 6.81 -9.62 4.67
C ALA A 149 5.60 -9.28 3.80
N VAL A 150 4.86 -8.22 4.15
CA VAL A 150 3.67 -7.77 3.40
C VAL A 150 4.02 -7.23 2.01
N VAL A 151 5.13 -6.50 1.88
CA VAL A 151 5.64 -5.97 0.61
C VAL A 151 6.05 -7.12 -0.31
N ARG A 152 6.78 -8.09 0.24
CA ARG A 152 7.19 -9.30 -0.49
C ARG A 152 6.00 -10.17 -0.89
N ALA A 153 4.96 -10.25 -0.06
CA ALA A 153 3.74 -10.97 -0.40
C ALA A 153 3.05 -10.36 -1.64
N VAL A 154 2.92 -9.02 -1.69
CA VAL A 154 2.43 -8.34 -2.90
C VAL A 154 3.31 -8.63 -4.10
N ALA A 155 4.64 -8.58 -3.94
CA ALA A 155 5.58 -8.89 -5.02
C ALA A 155 5.38 -10.31 -5.56
N PHE A 156 5.29 -11.32 -4.70
CA PHE A 156 5.03 -12.70 -5.10
C PHE A 156 3.73 -12.85 -5.89
N GLU A 157 2.65 -12.23 -5.43
CA GLU A 157 1.37 -12.29 -6.15
C GLU A 157 1.39 -11.53 -7.47
N MET A 158 2.11 -10.40 -7.56
CA MET A 158 2.26 -9.67 -8.81
C MET A 158 3.11 -10.42 -9.84
N LEU A 159 4.13 -11.17 -9.42
CA LEU A 159 4.89 -12.06 -10.31
C LEU A 159 3.98 -13.13 -10.92
N GLU A 160 3.15 -13.76 -10.10
CA GLU A 160 2.14 -14.71 -10.58
C GLU A 160 1.15 -14.04 -11.55
N HIS A 161 0.68 -12.83 -11.22
CA HIS A 161 -0.24 -12.07 -12.07
C HIS A 161 0.32 -11.80 -13.47
N ILE A 162 1.61 -11.48 -13.57
CA ILE A 162 2.28 -11.19 -14.85
C ILE A 162 2.88 -12.44 -15.53
N GLY A 163 2.71 -13.63 -14.94
CA GLY A 163 3.23 -14.89 -15.48
C GLY A 163 4.76 -15.03 -15.39
N TYR A 164 5.39 -14.39 -14.40
CA TYR A 164 6.81 -14.52 -14.09
C TYR A 164 7.02 -15.55 -12.96
N PRO A 165 8.16 -16.25 -12.88
CA PRO A 165 8.49 -17.10 -11.74
C PRO A 165 8.22 -16.40 -10.39
N SER A 166 7.37 -17.00 -9.57
CA SER A 166 6.87 -16.39 -8.33
C SER A 166 7.24 -17.21 -7.11
N THR A 167 8.30 -18.02 -7.16
CA THR A 167 8.75 -18.89 -6.06
C THR A 167 10.26 -18.76 -5.89
N VAL A 168 10.73 -18.76 -4.64
CA VAL A 168 12.16 -18.74 -4.30
C VAL A 168 12.49 -20.00 -3.51
N ILE A 169 13.52 -20.71 -3.95
CA ILE A 169 14.07 -21.86 -3.24
C ILE A 169 14.77 -21.35 -1.98
N ASP A 170 14.56 -22.03 -0.85
CA ASP A 170 15.13 -21.64 0.46
C ASP A 170 14.80 -20.20 0.87
N LEU A 171 13.55 -19.79 0.63
CA LEU A 171 13.05 -18.46 0.96
C LEU A 171 13.35 -18.10 2.42
N THR A 172 14.23 -17.11 2.61
CA THR A 172 14.54 -16.59 3.93
C THR A 172 13.40 -15.70 4.44
N PRO A 173 12.98 -15.83 5.72
CA PRO A 173 12.00 -14.94 6.33
C PRO A 173 12.39 -13.47 6.21
N SER A 174 11.40 -12.58 6.15
CA SER A 174 11.64 -11.14 6.21
C SER A 174 12.16 -10.70 7.56
N ARG A 175 12.96 -9.63 7.58
CA ARG A 175 13.40 -9.00 8.82
C ARG A 175 12.23 -8.51 9.69
N ASN A 176 11.21 -7.92 9.08
CA ASN A 176 9.99 -7.50 9.77
C ASN A 176 8.73 -7.87 8.98
N ALA A 177 7.58 -7.91 9.66
CA ALA A 177 6.29 -8.13 9.00
C ALA A 177 5.83 -6.90 8.19
N GLY A 178 6.10 -5.68 8.67
CA GLY A 178 5.61 -4.41 8.11
C GLY A 178 4.24 -3.98 8.66
N ILE A 179 3.34 -4.95 8.85
CA ILE A 179 2.03 -4.78 9.51
C ILE A 179 1.97 -5.71 10.72
N GLU A 180 1.34 -5.28 11.81
CA GLU A 180 1.17 -6.11 13.01
C GLU A 180 -0.16 -6.85 12.97
N LYS A 181 -0.20 -8.07 13.52
CA LYS A 181 -1.46 -8.81 13.70
C LYS A 181 -2.49 -7.96 14.43
N GLY A 182 -3.74 -8.08 14.01
CA GLY A 182 -4.85 -7.32 14.54
C GLY A 182 -4.97 -5.91 13.94
N ASP A 183 -4.02 -5.42 13.14
CA ASP A 183 -4.20 -4.13 12.47
C ASP A 183 -5.40 -4.16 11.53
N MET A 184 -6.17 -3.07 11.55
CA MET A 184 -7.20 -2.78 10.57
C MET A 184 -6.53 -2.39 9.27
N ILE A 185 -6.94 -2.96 8.15
CA ILE A 185 -6.39 -2.68 6.83
C ILE A 185 -7.48 -2.14 5.91
N TYR A 186 -7.10 -1.20 5.05
CA TYR A 186 -8.06 -0.46 4.24
C TYR A 186 -7.68 -0.47 2.76
N THR A 187 -8.68 -0.69 1.92
CA THR A 187 -8.57 -0.63 0.45
C THR A 187 -9.69 0.22 -0.11
N GLY A 188 -9.56 0.65 -1.36
CA GLY A 188 -10.70 1.24 -2.06
C GLY A 188 -11.83 0.25 -2.29
N GLY A 189 -13.00 0.75 -2.64
CA GLY A 189 -14.16 -0.08 -2.92
C GLY A 189 -15.36 0.73 -3.41
N ILE A 190 -16.26 0.06 -4.14
CA ILE A 190 -17.53 0.66 -4.59
C ILE A 190 -18.46 0.99 -3.42
N VAL A 191 -18.40 0.28 -2.29
CA VAL A 191 -19.37 0.45 -1.20
C VAL A 191 -19.06 1.67 -0.31
N GLY A 192 -17.86 2.24 -0.39
CA GLY A 192 -17.58 3.56 0.20
C GLY A 192 -18.41 4.70 -0.43
N THR A 193 -19.07 4.45 -1.56
CA THR A 193 -19.65 5.50 -2.42
C THR A 193 -20.91 6.16 -1.90
N ILE A 194 -21.81 5.52 -1.14
CA ILE A 194 -23.07 6.20 -0.76
C ILE A 194 -22.80 7.46 0.09
N GLY A 195 -21.74 7.46 0.92
CA GLY A 195 -21.26 8.64 1.64
C GLY A 195 -20.17 9.45 0.92
N SER A 196 -19.40 8.85 0.01
CA SER A 196 -18.37 9.57 -0.80
C SER A 196 -18.91 10.19 -2.09
N TRP A 197 -20.21 10.08 -2.40
CA TRP A 197 -20.86 10.85 -3.46
C TRP A 197 -20.68 12.36 -3.27
N GLY A 198 -20.61 12.85 -2.04
CA GLY A 198 -20.33 14.25 -1.74
C GLY A 198 -18.85 14.60 -1.49
N ASN A 199 -17.94 13.62 -1.51
CA ASN A 199 -16.51 13.86 -1.25
C ASN A 199 -15.62 13.09 -2.24
N PRO A 200 -15.34 13.66 -3.42
CA PRO A 200 -14.54 13.03 -4.46
C PRO A 200 -13.08 12.79 -4.06
N ASP A 201 -12.63 13.33 -2.91
CA ASP A 201 -11.26 13.22 -2.44
C ASP A 201 -11.00 11.91 -1.65
N LEU A 202 -12.02 11.10 -1.33
CA LEU A 202 -11.91 10.09 -0.26
C LEU A 202 -12.35 8.68 -0.66
N PRO A 203 -11.41 7.86 -1.17
CA PRO A 203 -11.71 6.59 -1.84
C PRO A 203 -11.68 5.33 -0.94
N VAL A 204 -11.60 5.45 0.39
CA VAL A 204 -11.56 4.29 1.31
C VAL A 204 -12.93 3.62 1.34
N GLY A 205 -13.01 2.37 0.86
CA GLY A 205 -14.29 1.70 0.60
C GLY A 205 -14.44 0.30 1.16
N HIS A 206 -13.41 -0.26 1.79
CA HIS A 206 -13.46 -1.57 2.43
C HIS A 206 -12.43 -1.67 3.57
N ALA A 207 -12.81 -2.39 4.62
CA ALA A 207 -11.99 -2.65 5.80
C ALA A 207 -11.83 -4.16 6.02
N GLY A 208 -10.66 -4.55 6.51
CA GLY A 208 -10.34 -5.93 6.92
C GLY A 208 -9.40 -5.94 8.12
N LEU A 209 -9.09 -7.14 8.59
CA LEU A 209 -8.16 -7.37 9.69
C LEU A 209 -6.96 -8.17 9.19
N PHE A 210 -5.76 -7.67 9.44
CA PHE A 210 -4.54 -8.41 9.16
C PHE A 210 -4.29 -9.47 10.25
N ALA A 211 -4.30 -10.75 9.86
CA ALA A 211 -4.11 -11.88 10.78
C ALA A 211 -2.67 -12.43 10.77
N GLY A 212 -1.84 -12.07 9.79
CA GLY A 212 -0.43 -12.42 9.75
C GLY A 212 0.10 -12.71 8.35
N THR A 213 1.23 -13.41 8.30
CA THR A 213 1.80 -13.96 7.07
C THR A 213 2.21 -15.41 7.28
N GLU A 214 2.25 -16.19 6.20
CA GLU A 214 2.79 -17.55 6.19
C GLU A 214 3.72 -17.78 5.01
N ILE A 215 4.75 -18.61 5.20
CA ILE A 215 5.59 -19.08 4.09
C ILE A 215 5.05 -20.42 3.61
N LYS A 216 4.69 -20.50 2.34
CA LYS A 216 4.17 -21.72 1.70
C LYS A 216 4.67 -21.82 0.27
N ASN A 217 5.22 -22.98 -0.10
CA ASN A 217 5.73 -23.26 -1.44
C ASN A 217 6.75 -22.22 -1.96
N GLY A 218 7.68 -21.78 -1.11
CA GLY A 218 8.70 -20.79 -1.48
C GLY A 218 8.14 -19.39 -1.72
N ARG A 219 7.00 -19.04 -1.10
CA ARG A 219 6.32 -17.74 -1.20
C ARG A 219 5.85 -17.28 0.17
N ILE A 220 5.82 -15.96 0.38
CA ILE A 220 5.11 -15.35 1.51
C ILE A 220 3.67 -15.06 1.06
N ASN A 221 2.70 -15.53 1.83
CA ASN A 221 1.28 -15.21 1.67
C ASN A 221 0.85 -14.37 2.88
N VAL A 222 -0.04 -13.41 2.65
CA VAL A 222 -0.73 -12.73 3.75
C VAL A 222 -1.92 -13.54 4.21
N ILE A 223 -2.32 -13.36 5.46
CA ILE A 223 -3.54 -13.91 6.03
C ILE A 223 -4.37 -12.72 6.46
N ILE A 224 -5.52 -12.56 5.82
CA ILE A 224 -6.45 -11.46 6.05
C ILE A 224 -7.82 -12.07 6.30
N THR A 225 -8.58 -11.44 7.19
CA THR A 225 -10.00 -11.74 7.34
C THR A 225 -10.81 -10.49 7.15
N ASP A 226 -11.85 -10.59 6.32
CA ASP A 226 -12.68 -9.47 5.90
C ASP A 226 -14.14 -9.92 5.75
N CYS A 227 -15.05 -8.94 5.61
CA CYS A 227 -16.44 -9.18 5.30
C CYS A 227 -16.83 -8.40 4.04
N VAL A 228 -17.22 -9.10 2.96
CA VAL A 228 -17.55 -8.47 1.67
C VAL A 228 -18.93 -8.87 1.18
N PRO A 229 -19.59 -8.07 0.32
CA PRO A 229 -20.87 -8.42 -0.27
C PRO A 229 -20.93 -9.83 -0.88
N ASN A 230 -22.10 -10.48 -0.80
CA ASN A 230 -22.29 -11.88 -1.23
C ASN A 230 -22.10 -12.12 -2.74
N ASN A 231 -21.99 -11.07 -3.55
CA ASN A 231 -21.65 -11.18 -4.99
C ASN A 231 -20.14 -11.42 -5.23
N PHE A 232 -19.28 -11.17 -4.24
CA PHE A 232 -17.91 -11.66 -4.24
C PHE A 232 -17.88 -13.17 -3.93
N LYS A 233 -16.83 -13.88 -4.37
CA LYS A 233 -16.69 -15.32 -4.19
C LYS A 233 -15.36 -15.68 -3.51
N PRO A 234 -15.36 -16.24 -2.28
CA PRO A 234 -16.52 -16.33 -1.38
C PRO A 234 -16.93 -14.93 -0.90
N GLY A 235 -18.23 -14.73 -0.64
CA GLY A 235 -18.77 -13.53 -0.04
C GLY A 235 -19.08 -13.74 1.45
N GLY A 236 -19.44 -12.68 2.16
CA GLY A 236 -19.59 -12.71 3.62
C GLY A 236 -18.27 -12.58 4.36
N VAL A 237 -18.25 -13.00 5.63
CA VAL A 237 -17.04 -13.09 6.45
C VAL A 237 -16.19 -14.27 5.98
N ARG A 238 -14.92 -14.01 5.70
CA ARG A 238 -14.03 -15.01 5.09
C ARG A 238 -12.58 -14.83 5.53
N ASN A 239 -11.80 -15.89 5.34
CA ASN A 239 -10.34 -15.86 5.43
C ASN A 239 -9.76 -15.90 4.03
N ILE A 240 -8.94 -14.91 3.70
CA ILE A 240 -8.28 -14.80 2.40
C ILE A 240 -6.76 -14.79 2.59
N TYR A 241 -6.08 -15.44 1.65
CA TYR A 241 -4.63 -15.66 1.71
C TYR A 241 -3.88 -14.86 0.66
N SER A 242 -4.45 -13.73 0.22
CA SER A 242 -3.86 -12.89 -0.81
C SER A 242 -4.33 -11.44 -0.78
N TRP A 243 -3.41 -10.53 -1.08
CA TRP A 243 -3.69 -9.12 -1.34
C TRP A 243 -4.60 -8.96 -2.55
N LYS A 244 -4.43 -9.81 -3.58
CA LYS A 244 -5.29 -9.85 -4.76
C LYS A 244 -6.74 -10.00 -4.38
N ASN A 245 -7.09 -10.88 -3.43
CA ASN A 245 -8.50 -11.05 -3.04
C ASN A 245 -9.00 -9.89 -2.17
N PHE A 246 -8.15 -9.33 -1.32
CA PHE A 246 -8.50 -8.18 -0.47
C PHE A 246 -8.76 -6.91 -1.31
N THR A 247 -7.88 -6.63 -2.27
CA THR A 247 -7.97 -5.48 -3.20
C THR A 247 -8.91 -5.74 -4.38
N HIS A 248 -9.75 -6.78 -4.28
CA HIS A 248 -10.71 -7.20 -5.29
C HIS A 248 -10.09 -7.35 -6.69
N GLN A 249 -9.15 -8.28 -6.84
CA GLN A 249 -8.37 -8.54 -8.05
C GLN A 249 -7.47 -7.38 -8.48
N TYR A 250 -6.93 -6.62 -7.51
CA TYR A 250 -6.26 -5.35 -7.78
C TYR A 250 -7.16 -4.42 -8.60
N MET A 251 -8.44 -4.28 -8.22
CA MET A 251 -9.31 -3.23 -8.73
C MET A 251 -9.24 -1.95 -7.89
N TYR A 252 -8.72 -2.05 -6.66
CA TYR A 252 -8.58 -0.91 -5.76
C TYR A 252 -7.18 -0.82 -5.15
N PRO A 253 -6.70 0.40 -4.88
CA PRO A 253 -5.44 0.61 -4.17
C PRO A 253 -5.58 0.30 -2.68
N TYR A 254 -4.43 0.05 -2.05
CA TYR A 254 -4.30 -0.17 -0.61
C TYR A 254 -3.96 1.14 0.10
N TYR A 255 -4.78 1.58 1.07
CA TYR A 255 -4.59 2.88 1.73
C TYR A 255 -3.79 2.81 3.03
N GLY A 256 -3.62 1.62 3.60
CA GLY A 256 -2.75 1.39 4.73
C GLY A 256 -3.38 0.60 5.87
N ASN A 257 -2.63 0.50 6.97
CA ASN A 257 -3.01 -0.19 8.19
C ASN A 257 -3.12 0.77 9.39
N ARG A 258 -4.11 0.53 10.25
CA ARG A 258 -4.43 1.36 11.41
C ARG A 258 -4.75 0.53 12.64
N THR A 259 -4.75 1.20 13.79
CA THR A 259 -4.95 0.64 15.12
C THR A 259 -5.77 1.61 15.97
N THR A 260 -6.37 1.10 17.04
CA THR A 260 -7.12 1.91 18.03
C THR A 260 -6.20 2.76 18.89
N THR A 261 -6.80 3.73 19.60
CA THR A 261 -6.18 4.45 20.71
C THR A 261 -6.95 4.14 22.00
N PRO A 262 -6.37 3.41 22.97
CA PRO A 262 -4.99 2.94 23.03
C PRO A 262 -4.69 1.81 22.01
N LYS A 263 -3.41 1.67 21.65
CA LYS A 263 -2.92 0.57 20.79
C LYS A 263 -3.16 -0.77 21.50
N PRO A 264 -3.70 -1.81 20.82
CA PRO A 264 -3.89 -3.13 21.41
C PRO A 264 -2.55 -3.74 21.85
N THR A 265 -2.55 -4.38 23.01
CA THR A 265 -1.42 -5.18 23.51
C THR A 265 -1.11 -6.37 22.59
N ALA A 266 0.09 -6.96 22.74
CA ALA A 266 0.45 -8.15 21.97
C ALA A 266 -0.54 -9.31 22.15
N GLU A 267 -1.02 -9.54 23.38
CA GLU A 267 -2.02 -10.58 23.66
C GLU A 267 -3.37 -10.26 22.99
N GLN A 268 -3.82 -9.00 23.08
CA GLN A 268 -5.03 -8.55 22.39
C GLN A 268 -4.92 -8.74 20.87
N ARG A 269 -3.77 -8.46 20.27
CA ARG A 269 -3.52 -8.64 18.84
C ARG A 269 -3.63 -10.10 18.39
N GLU A 270 -3.09 -11.03 19.17
CA GLU A 270 -3.28 -12.46 18.91
C GLU A 270 -4.74 -12.89 19.06
N ARG A 271 -5.46 -12.34 20.05
CA ARG A 271 -6.91 -12.60 20.21
C ARG A 271 -7.73 -12.04 19.05
N LEU A 272 -7.44 -10.83 18.57
CA LEU A 272 -8.08 -10.23 17.38
C LEU A 272 -7.90 -11.14 16.17
N ALA A 273 -6.65 -11.50 15.86
CA ALA A 273 -6.34 -12.35 14.71
C ALA A 273 -7.03 -13.72 14.81
N LYS A 274 -6.97 -14.36 15.99
CA LYS A 274 -7.62 -15.65 16.24
C LYS A 274 -9.14 -15.57 16.06
N LEU A 275 -9.79 -14.59 16.70
CA LEU A 275 -11.24 -14.41 16.61
C LEU A 275 -11.68 -14.13 15.17
N GLY A 276 -10.96 -13.26 14.46
CA GLY A 276 -11.27 -12.96 13.07
C GLY A 276 -11.21 -14.21 12.19
N LEU A 277 -10.14 -15.02 12.32
CA LEU A 277 -9.99 -16.28 11.60
C LEU A 277 -11.09 -17.30 11.94
N GLU A 278 -11.50 -17.40 13.21
CA GLU A 278 -12.60 -18.27 13.64
C GLU A 278 -13.95 -17.84 13.03
N LEU A 279 -14.21 -16.53 12.93
CA LEU A 279 -15.42 -16.00 12.30
C LEU A 279 -15.39 -16.22 10.77
N GLY A 280 -14.25 -16.00 10.12
CA GLY A 280 -14.09 -16.27 8.69
C GLY A 280 -14.22 -17.75 8.32
N ALA A 281 -13.88 -18.67 9.22
CA ALA A 281 -14.11 -20.10 9.04
C ALA A 281 -15.60 -20.50 9.10
N LYS A 282 -16.45 -19.68 9.74
CA LYS A 282 -17.90 -19.93 9.83
C LYS A 282 -18.67 -19.52 8.58
N GLY A 283 -18.08 -18.73 7.68
CA GLY A 283 -18.73 -18.29 6.44
C GLY A 283 -20.00 -17.46 6.68
N LEU A 284 -19.94 -16.55 7.66
CA LEU A 284 -21.07 -15.70 8.05
C LEU A 284 -21.48 -14.77 6.89
N ARG A 285 -22.77 -14.39 6.81
CA ARG A 285 -23.28 -13.69 5.62
C ARG A 285 -23.04 -12.19 5.72
N TYR A 286 -22.90 -11.54 4.57
CA TYR A 286 -22.87 -10.08 4.48
C TYR A 286 -24.26 -9.47 4.66
N SER A 287 -24.34 -8.34 5.37
CA SER A 287 -25.55 -7.52 5.52
C SER A 287 -25.46 -6.22 4.72
N ASN A 288 -26.42 -6.02 3.80
CA ASN A 288 -26.56 -4.76 3.08
C ASN A 288 -27.47 -3.76 3.81
N THR A 289 -28.20 -4.21 4.83
CA THR A 289 -29.28 -3.41 5.41
C THR A 289 -28.79 -2.40 6.43
N HIS A 290 -27.53 -2.48 6.86
CA HIS A 290 -26.88 -1.55 7.80
C HIS A 290 -27.57 -1.33 9.17
N PHE A 291 -28.77 -1.87 9.38
CA PHE A 291 -29.49 -1.81 10.66
C PHE A 291 -29.07 -2.90 11.66
N SER A 292 -28.16 -3.80 11.27
CA SER A 292 -27.69 -4.91 12.11
C SER A 292 -26.18 -5.14 11.99
N GLN A 293 -25.39 -4.08 11.79
CA GLN A 293 -23.96 -4.17 11.42
C GLN A 293 -23.08 -4.95 12.38
N LYS A 294 -23.43 -4.96 13.67
CA LYS A 294 -22.61 -5.54 14.75
C LYS A 294 -23.19 -6.84 15.34
N GLY A 295 -23.87 -7.65 14.51
CA GLY A 295 -24.52 -8.89 14.97
C GLY A 295 -23.69 -10.14 14.64
N PRO A 296 -23.62 -11.17 15.51
CA PRO A 296 -22.69 -12.29 15.34
C PRO A 296 -22.97 -13.20 14.12
N LEU A 297 -24.01 -12.91 13.34
CA LEU A 297 -24.45 -13.70 12.19
C LEU A 297 -24.40 -12.92 10.87
N LEU A 298 -24.44 -11.59 10.93
CA LEU A 298 -24.60 -10.69 9.79
C LEU A 298 -23.74 -9.46 10.02
N PHE A 299 -22.79 -9.23 9.13
CA PHE A 299 -21.86 -8.12 9.21
C PHE A 299 -21.77 -7.38 7.89
N ASP A 300 -21.43 -6.09 7.93
CA ASP A 300 -20.71 -5.47 6.82
C ASP A 300 -19.23 -5.35 7.16
N CYS A 301 -18.42 -4.77 6.27
CA CYS A 301 -16.97 -4.70 6.47
C CYS A 301 -16.58 -3.93 7.74
N VAL A 302 -17.28 -2.85 8.08
CA VAL A 302 -16.97 -2.00 9.24
C VAL A 302 -17.47 -2.65 10.52
N GLY A 303 -18.75 -3.05 10.56
CA GLY A 303 -19.34 -3.69 11.73
C GLY A 303 -18.69 -5.02 12.09
N TYR A 304 -18.12 -5.74 11.11
CA TYR A 304 -17.28 -6.91 11.35
C TYR A 304 -16.03 -6.55 12.17
N ILE A 305 -15.33 -5.48 11.80
CA ILE A 305 -14.11 -5.03 12.48
C ILE A 305 -14.44 -4.50 13.88
N GLU A 306 -15.47 -3.65 14.00
CA GLU A 306 -15.98 -3.16 15.29
C GLU A 306 -16.24 -4.33 16.25
N TYR A 307 -17.02 -5.33 15.79
CA TYR A 307 -17.37 -6.48 16.59
C TYR A 307 -16.14 -7.22 17.14
N ILE A 308 -15.13 -7.49 16.30
CA ILE A 308 -13.92 -8.21 16.73
C ILE A 308 -13.16 -7.42 17.81
N TYR A 309 -13.06 -6.11 17.64
CA TYR A 309 -12.38 -5.23 18.59
C TYR A 309 -13.16 -5.09 19.91
N GLU A 310 -14.48 -4.98 19.85
CA GLU A 310 -15.34 -4.92 21.03
C GLU A 310 -15.24 -6.21 21.87
N GLN A 311 -15.08 -7.39 21.23
CA GLN A 311 -14.87 -8.67 21.93
C GLN A 311 -13.59 -8.72 22.78
N ILE A 312 -12.65 -7.78 22.58
CA ILE A 312 -11.43 -7.65 23.38
C ILE A 312 -11.40 -6.37 24.22
N GLY A 313 -12.54 -5.70 24.36
CA GLY A 313 -12.70 -4.50 25.19
C GLY A 313 -12.09 -3.24 24.58
N LEU A 314 -11.97 -3.17 23.25
CA LEU A 314 -11.50 -1.98 22.54
C LEU A 314 -12.61 -1.45 21.64
N ASN A 315 -12.71 -0.12 21.57
CA ASN A 315 -13.63 0.55 20.66
C ASN A 315 -12.82 1.27 19.57
N PRO A 316 -12.84 0.79 18.31
CA PRO A 316 -12.08 1.43 17.24
C PRO A 316 -12.66 2.78 16.81
N THR A 317 -13.96 2.99 17.02
CA THR A 317 -14.63 4.21 16.62
C THR A 317 -15.59 4.66 17.72
N ASP A 318 -15.54 5.93 18.12
CA ASP A 318 -16.39 6.42 19.19
C ASP A 318 -17.89 6.20 18.89
N ASP A 319 -18.68 5.78 19.89
CA ASP A 319 -20.12 5.52 19.73
C ASP A 319 -20.90 6.74 19.24
N SER A 320 -20.34 7.95 19.39
CA SER A 320 -20.89 9.16 18.79
C SER A 320 -20.97 9.10 17.27
N TYR A 321 -20.15 8.31 16.57
CA TYR A 321 -20.31 8.14 15.12
C TYR A 321 -21.57 7.32 14.76
N GLU A 322 -22.21 6.68 15.74
CA GLU A 322 -23.41 5.85 15.58
C GLU A 322 -24.67 6.64 15.94
N TYR A 323 -24.90 7.79 15.30
CA TYR A 323 -26.06 8.62 15.62
C TYR A 323 -27.38 7.95 15.21
N GLY A 324 -28.14 7.50 16.23
CA GLY A 324 -29.61 7.59 16.44
C GLY A 324 -30.63 7.11 15.38
N ALA A 325 -30.28 7.11 14.09
CA ALA A 325 -31.07 6.56 13.00
C ALA A 325 -30.47 5.25 12.45
N GLY A 326 -29.37 4.76 13.04
CA GLY A 326 -28.69 3.53 12.61
C GLY A 326 -27.98 3.67 11.27
N TRP A 327 -27.48 4.87 10.95
CA TRP A 327 -26.64 5.03 9.77
C TRP A 327 -25.31 4.30 9.98
N PRO A 328 -24.89 3.49 9.00
CA PRO A 328 -23.69 2.72 9.11
C PRO A 328 -22.45 3.61 9.19
N LEU A 329 -21.58 3.32 10.16
CA LEU A 329 -20.22 3.82 10.13
C LEU A 329 -19.58 3.40 8.80
N THR A 330 -19.04 4.37 8.07
CA THR A 330 -18.35 4.12 6.80
C THR A 330 -16.90 3.67 7.02
N PRO A 331 -16.30 2.94 6.06
CA PRO A 331 -14.88 2.59 6.14
C PRO A 331 -13.98 3.82 6.30
N TRP A 332 -14.37 4.96 5.72
CA TRP A 332 -13.65 6.22 5.87
C TRP A 332 -13.71 6.76 7.30
N GLU A 333 -14.90 6.82 7.92
CA GLU A 333 -15.02 7.32 9.29
C GLU A 333 -14.21 6.46 10.27
N GLN A 334 -14.24 5.14 10.10
CA GLN A 334 -13.38 4.23 10.87
C GLN A 334 -11.89 4.48 10.59
N PHE A 335 -11.51 4.69 9.31
CA PHE A 335 -10.14 5.06 8.96
C PHE A 335 -9.71 6.37 9.63
N ALA A 336 -10.55 7.39 9.62
CA ALA A 336 -10.25 8.71 10.20
C ALA A 336 -10.20 8.68 11.74
N ALA A 337 -11.05 7.87 12.38
CA ALA A 337 -11.10 7.72 13.83
C ALA A 337 -9.89 6.94 14.40
N THR A 338 -9.30 6.06 13.60
CA THR A 338 -8.18 5.22 14.02
C THR A 338 -6.82 5.87 13.72
N LYS A 339 -5.74 5.34 14.32
CA LYS A 339 -4.39 5.87 14.15
C LYS A 339 -3.52 4.93 13.33
N PRO A 340 -2.58 5.44 12.53
CA PRO A 340 -1.67 4.57 11.81
C PRO A 340 -0.80 3.77 12.77
N ASN A 341 -0.65 2.48 12.49
CA ASN A 341 0.24 1.66 13.29
C ASN A 341 1.67 1.78 12.76
N THR A 342 2.34 2.85 13.15
CA THR A 342 3.77 3.02 12.90
C THR A 342 4.56 2.52 14.10
N PRO A 343 5.70 1.84 13.87
CA PRO A 343 6.69 1.73 14.92
C PRO A 343 6.99 3.13 15.44
N ALA A 344 7.02 3.33 16.75
CA ALA A 344 7.53 4.58 17.31
C ALA A 344 8.91 4.84 16.67
N PRO A 345 9.21 6.08 16.23
CA PRO A 345 10.53 6.40 15.71
C PRO A 345 11.54 5.87 16.72
N GLY A 346 12.38 4.92 16.28
CA GLY A 346 13.36 4.33 17.18
C GLY A 346 14.11 5.49 17.82
N VAL A 347 14.11 5.59 19.14
CA VAL A 347 14.86 6.63 19.85
C VAL A 347 16.27 6.53 19.29
N ILE A 348 16.73 7.59 18.61
CA ILE A 348 18.12 7.65 18.16
C ILE A 348 18.92 7.64 19.45
N MET A 349 19.37 6.45 19.83
CA MET A 349 20.37 6.30 20.87
C MET A 349 21.65 6.84 20.24
N LEU A 350 21.82 8.15 20.34
CA LEU A 350 23.13 8.76 20.15
C LEU A 350 24.06 8.00 21.11
N PRO A 351 25.14 7.40 20.61
CA PRO A 351 26.08 6.71 21.48
C PRO A 351 26.46 7.72 22.57
N ASN A 352 26.13 7.39 23.83
CA ASN A 352 26.58 8.16 24.99
C ASN A 352 28.08 8.40 24.80
N ASN A 353 28.55 9.62 25.12
CA ASN A 353 29.90 10.17 24.91
C ASN A 353 31.11 9.36 25.44
N GLY A 354 31.00 8.04 25.64
CA GLY A 354 32.12 7.14 25.86
C GLY A 354 32.91 6.96 24.57
N ASN A 355 34.08 7.62 24.52
CA ASN A 355 35.20 7.39 23.60
C ASN A 355 34.82 6.85 22.22
N ILE A 356 34.65 7.78 21.27
CA ILE A 356 34.74 7.47 19.85
C ILE A 356 36.12 6.82 19.63
N ILE A 357 36.16 5.49 19.56
CA ILE A 357 37.32 4.77 19.04
C ILE A 357 37.35 5.11 17.56
N VAL A 358 38.08 6.16 17.21
CA VAL A 358 38.36 6.51 15.82
C VAL A 358 39.08 5.29 15.23
N PRO A 359 38.55 4.61 14.21
CA PRO A 359 39.25 3.49 13.61
C PRO A 359 40.61 4.00 13.12
N SER A 360 41.68 3.31 13.49
CA SER A 360 43.03 3.66 13.03
C SER A 360 43.00 3.77 11.50
N GLN A 361 43.55 4.86 10.96
CA GLN A 361 43.55 5.15 9.51
C GLN A 361 44.16 4.04 8.63
N ALA A 362 44.78 3.01 9.23
CA ALA A 362 45.29 1.83 8.55
C ALA A 362 44.23 0.93 7.90
N ILE A 363 42.94 1.00 8.29
CA ILE A 363 41.89 0.13 7.72
C ILE A 363 41.34 0.68 6.40
N ILE A 364 41.37 2.00 6.19
CA ILE A 364 40.77 2.65 5.00
C ILE A 364 41.64 2.43 3.75
N THR A 365 42.95 2.25 3.89
CA THR A 365 43.87 2.16 2.74
C THR A 365 43.91 0.78 2.08
N ARG A 366 43.53 -0.32 2.75
CA ARG A 366 43.56 -1.66 2.13
C ARG A 366 42.25 -2.08 1.44
N GLY A 367 41.10 -1.58 1.89
CA GLY A 367 39.79 -1.96 1.33
C GLY A 367 39.47 -1.34 -0.03
N PHE A 368 40.00 -0.16 -0.33
CA PHE A 368 39.70 0.54 -1.59
C PHE A 368 40.49 0.01 -2.80
N GLY A 369 41.64 -0.63 -2.58
CA GLY A 369 42.48 -1.19 -3.65
C GLY A 369 41.92 -2.46 -4.28
N SER A 370 41.08 -3.23 -3.59
CA SER A 370 40.53 -4.49 -4.12
C SER A 370 39.32 -4.33 -5.05
N LEU A 371 38.68 -3.15 -5.06
CA LEU A 371 37.51 -2.86 -5.91
C LEU A 371 37.90 -2.36 -7.30
N THR A 372 39.08 -1.76 -7.48
CA THR A 372 39.53 -1.19 -8.75
C THR A 372 40.14 -2.23 -9.69
N GLY A 373 40.64 -3.36 -9.18
CA GLY A 373 41.17 -4.45 -9.99
C GLY A 373 40.10 -5.21 -10.79
N ALA A 374 38.85 -5.24 -10.33
CA ALA A 374 37.77 -5.98 -10.97
C ALA A 374 37.20 -5.32 -12.25
N PHE A 375 37.52 -4.05 -12.50
CA PHE A 375 36.97 -3.27 -13.62
C PHE A 375 38.02 -2.69 -14.57
N GLY A 376 39.26 -3.19 -14.54
CA GLY A 376 40.30 -2.82 -15.50
C GLY A 376 40.75 -1.35 -15.45
N GLY A 377 40.42 -0.63 -14.39
CA GLY A 377 40.86 0.75 -14.19
C GLY A 377 42.32 0.82 -13.71
N LYS A 378 43.14 1.66 -14.33
CA LYS A 378 44.47 1.99 -13.80
C LYS A 378 44.32 2.61 -12.41
N ALA A 379 45.09 2.11 -11.44
CA ALA A 379 45.07 2.60 -10.07
C ALA A 379 45.32 4.11 -10.03
N VAL A 380 44.39 4.86 -9.46
CA VAL A 380 44.58 6.28 -9.15
C VAL A 380 45.56 6.34 -7.99
N GLN A 381 46.78 6.80 -8.26
CA GLN A 381 47.78 7.04 -7.23
C GLN A 381 47.32 8.25 -6.41
N ALA A 382 47.04 8.04 -5.12
CA ALA A 382 46.69 9.15 -4.24
C ALA A 382 47.85 10.17 -4.22
N PRO A 383 47.56 11.48 -4.24
CA PRO A 383 48.60 12.50 -4.18
C PRO A 383 49.42 12.33 -2.89
N GLU A 384 50.74 12.36 -3.01
CA GLU A 384 51.64 12.35 -1.85
C GLU A 384 51.35 13.57 -0.98
N VAL A 385 50.83 13.32 0.22
CA VAL A 385 50.66 14.37 1.23
C VAL A 385 52.03 14.62 1.83
N ASN A 386 52.63 15.77 1.52
CA ASN A 386 53.88 16.21 2.12
C ASN A 386 53.65 16.47 3.62
N THR A 387 54.19 15.61 4.48
CA THR A 387 54.03 15.70 5.94
C THR A 387 55.00 16.71 6.58
N ASN A 388 55.75 17.48 5.79
CA ASN A 388 56.73 18.43 6.30
C ASN A 388 56.09 19.81 6.50
N ILE A 389 55.18 19.91 7.47
CA ILE A 389 54.66 21.19 7.96
C ILE A 389 55.52 21.57 9.17
N GLN A 390 56.52 22.43 8.99
CA GLN A 390 57.14 23.11 10.12
C GLN A 390 56.29 24.31 10.55
N PRO A 391 56.06 24.53 11.85
CA PRO A 391 55.31 25.67 12.32
C PRO A 391 56.07 26.97 12.03
N GLU A 392 55.40 27.93 11.40
CA GLU A 392 55.90 29.31 11.29
C GLU A 392 56.06 29.90 12.69
N LEU A 393 57.28 30.35 13.01
CA LEU A 393 57.54 31.16 14.18
C LEU A 393 56.98 32.56 13.92
N LEU A 394 55.90 32.88 14.62
CA LEU A 394 55.33 34.23 14.65
C LEU A 394 56.29 35.16 15.41
N ASN A 395 56.74 36.22 14.75
CA ASN A 395 57.36 37.41 15.38
C ASN A 395 56.31 38.50 15.54
#